data_AF-A0A524M3G1-F1
#
_entry.id   AF-A0A524M3G1-F1
#
_cell.length_a   1.000
_cell.length_b   1.000
_cell.length_c   1.000
_cell.angle_alpha   90.00
_cell.angle_beta   90.00
_cell.angle_gamma   90.00
#
_symmetry.space_group_name_H-M   'P 1'
#
loop_
_entity.id
_entity.type
_entity.pdbx_description
1 polymer ?
#
loop_
_entity_poly.entity_id
_entity_poly.type
_entity_poly.pdbx_seq_one_letter_code
_entity_poly.pdbx_strand_id
1 'polypeptide(L)'
;MRLPPEKKSKIDALWDRFWSGGLSNPLQSIEQMSYLIFMKRLEDMDVLEQRRANATGQAYVSIFEGHEECRWSEWKHKPAEEM
;
A
#
# COMPACT_ATOMS: atom_id res chain seq x y z
N MET A 1 24.75 -5.59 -1.38
CA MET A 1 23.64 -5.71 -2.36
C MET A 1 23.38 -4.32 -2.94
N ARG A 2 23.83 -4.01 -4.17
CA ARG A 2 23.56 -2.71 -4.82
C ARG A 2 22.18 -2.78 -5.48
N LEU A 3 21.25 -1.92 -5.07
CA LEU A 3 19.98 -1.75 -5.78
C LEU A 3 20.26 -1.21 -7.19
N PRO A 4 19.55 -1.69 -8.24
CA PRO A 4 19.63 -1.12 -9.58
C PRO A 4 19.38 0.40 -9.56
N PRO A 5 20.08 1.21 -10.38
CA PRO A 5 20.00 2.68 -10.34
C PRO A 5 18.56 3.22 -10.42
N GLU A 6 17.71 2.57 -11.21
CA GLU A 6 16.31 2.96 -11.40
C GLU A 6 15.46 2.78 -10.12
N LYS A 7 15.70 1.71 -9.35
CA LYS A 7 14.96 1.47 -8.10
C LYS A 7 15.39 2.45 -7.03
N LYS A 8 16.68 2.78 -6.98
CA LYS A 8 17.21 3.78 -6.06
C LYS A 8 16.62 5.17 -6.33
N SER A 9 16.58 5.58 -7.60
CA SER A 9 16.01 6.88 -7.98
C SER A 9 14.52 7.04 -7.59
N LYS A 10 13.72 5.96 -7.67
CA LYS A 10 12.31 5.98 -7.22
C LYS A 10 12.19 6.11 -5.70
N ILE A 11 13.09 5.49 -4.95
CA ILE A 11 13.13 5.61 -3.47
C ILE A 11 13.55 7.03 -3.08
N ASP A 12 14.57 7.58 -3.73
CA ASP A 12 15.05 8.94 -3.47
C ASP A 12 13.94 9.97 -3.76
N ALA A 13 13.22 9.82 -4.88
CA ALA A 13 12.09 10.69 -5.23
C ALA A 13 10.90 10.57 -4.25
N LEU A 14 10.67 9.39 -3.67
CA LEU A 14 9.71 9.22 -2.58
C LEU A 14 10.17 10.02 -1.36
N TRP A 15 11.44 9.87 -0.97
CA TRP A 15 12.01 10.57 0.18
C TRP A 15 11.91 12.09 0.06
N ASP A 16 12.19 12.64 -1.12
CA ASP A 16 12.05 14.08 -1.41
C ASP A 16 10.61 14.56 -1.25
N ARG A 17 9.62 13.77 -1.66
CA ARG A 17 8.19 14.11 -1.49
C ARG A 17 7.80 14.16 -0.02
N PHE A 18 8.22 13.18 0.78
CA PHE A 18 7.97 13.17 2.22
C PHE A 18 8.62 14.37 2.92
N TRP A 19 9.85 14.71 2.53
CA TRP A 19 10.56 15.88 3.06
C TRP A 19 9.84 17.20 2.71
N SER A 20 9.38 17.35 1.46
CA SER A 20 8.64 18.53 1.01
C SER A 20 7.26 18.70 1.64
N GLY A 21 6.65 17.59 2.11
CA GLY A 21 5.33 17.57 2.75
C GLY A 21 5.34 17.85 4.26
N GLY A 22 6.50 18.20 4.85
CA GLY A 22 6.59 18.53 6.28
C GLY A 22 6.81 17.34 7.21
N LEU A 23 6.96 16.12 6.68
CA LEU A 23 7.39 14.93 7.43
C LEU A 23 8.92 14.93 7.56
N SER A 24 9.44 15.90 8.31
CA SER A 24 10.88 16.14 8.49
C SER A 24 11.53 15.13 9.45
N ASN A 25 10.73 14.39 10.23
CA ASN A 25 11.23 13.34 11.12
C ASN A 25 11.38 12.01 10.35
N PRO A 26 12.61 11.51 10.13
CA PRO A 26 12.85 10.29 9.37
C PRO A 26 12.15 9.05 9.95
N LEU A 27 11.99 8.97 11.27
CA LEU A 27 11.34 7.83 11.92
C LEU A 27 9.84 7.78 11.58
N GLN A 28 9.17 8.92 11.62
CA GLN A 28 7.76 9.03 11.22
C GLN A 28 7.60 8.72 9.73
N SER A 29 8.50 9.20 8.87
CA SER A 29 8.46 8.89 7.43
C SER A 29 8.60 7.39 7.16
N ILE A 30 9.49 6.70 7.88
CA ILE A 30 9.62 5.23 7.80
C ILE A 30 8.32 4.53 8.24
N GLU A 31 7.71 5.00 9.32
CA GLU A 31 6.45 4.46 9.83
C GLU A 31 5.31 4.64 8.81
N GLN A 32 5.13 5.84 8.25
CA GLN A 32 4.11 6.10 7.24
C GLN A 32 4.33 5.28 5.97
N MET A 33 5.58 5.14 5.50
CA MET A 33 5.89 4.24 4.39
C MET A 33 5.55 2.79 4.71
N SER A 34 5.82 2.35 5.93
CA SER A 34 5.53 1.00 6.39
C SER A 34 4.01 0.74 6.39
N TYR A 35 3.20 1.71 6.84
CA TYR A 35 1.74 1.63 6.77
C TYR A 35 1.24 1.52 5.33
N LEU A 36 1.76 2.35 4.42
CA LEU A 36 1.37 2.28 3.01
C LEU A 36 1.70 0.91 2.39
N ILE A 37 2.90 0.39 2.66
CA ILE A 37 3.32 -0.94 2.18
C ILE A 37 2.44 -2.03 2.77
N PHE A 38 2.11 -1.93 4.06
CA PHE A 38 1.24 -2.89 4.74
C PHE A 38 -0.15 -2.92 4.11
N MET A 39 -0.80 -1.77 3.92
CA MET A 39 -2.14 -1.69 3.32
C MET A 39 -2.14 -2.22 1.89
N LYS A 40 -1.12 -1.92 1.08
CA LYS A 40 -1.03 -2.48 -0.28
C LYS A 40 -0.90 -4.00 -0.26
N ARG A 41 -0.02 -4.53 0.60
CA ARG A 41 0.17 -5.98 0.75
C ARG A 41 -1.08 -6.69 1.25
N LEU A 42 -1.81 -6.04 2.14
CA LEU A 42 -3.07 -6.56 2.69
C LEU A 42 -4.11 -6.78 1.57
N GLU A 43 -4.29 -5.79 0.68
CA GLU A 43 -5.12 -5.95 -0.52
C GLU A 43 -4.59 -7.03 -1.46
N ASP A 44 -3.29 -7.05 -1.75
CA ASP A 44 -2.71 -8.04 -2.67
C ASP A 44 -2.92 -9.49 -2.18
N MET A 45 -2.87 -9.71 -0.86
CA MET A 45 -3.14 -11.00 -0.24
C MET A 45 -4.61 -11.40 -0.35
N ASP A 46 -5.53 -10.47 -0.09
CA ASP A 46 -6.97 -10.70 -0.26
C ASP A 46 -7.31 -11.12 -1.70
N VAL A 47 -6.77 -10.40 -2.68
CA VAL A 47 -6.93 -10.73 -4.11
C VAL A 47 -6.34 -12.10 -4.46
N LEU A 48 -5.19 -12.46 -3.87
CA LEU A 48 -4.56 -13.76 -4.10
C LEU A 48 -5.44 -14.91 -3.57
N GLU A 49 -5.96 -14.78 -2.35
CA GLU A 49 -6.81 -15.82 -1.75
C GLU A 49 -8.17 -15.91 -2.47
N GLN A 50 -8.74 -14.78 -2.90
CA GLN A 50 -9.94 -14.77 -3.75
C GLN A 50 -9.71 -15.54 -5.06
N ARG A 51 -8.59 -15.30 -5.74
CA ARG A 51 -8.23 -16.04 -6.97
C ARG A 51 -8.03 -17.52 -6.71
N ARG A 52 -7.40 -17.87 -5.59
CA ARG A 52 -7.18 -19.26 -5.18
C ARG A 52 -8.50 -19.98 -4.96
N ALA A 53 -9.43 -19.36 -4.22
CA ALA A 53 -10.74 -19.91 -3.96
C ALA A 53 -11.58 -20.08 -5.24
N ASN A 54 -11.53 -19.10 -6.15
CA ASN A 54 -12.14 -19.22 -7.47
C ASN A 54 -11.58 -20.39 -8.28
N ALA A 55 -10.27 -20.65 -8.19
CA ALA A 55 -9.62 -21.76 -8.87
C ALA A 55 -9.95 -23.13 -8.24
N THR A 56 -10.19 -23.19 -6.93
CA THR A 56 -10.53 -24.43 -6.20
C THR A 56 -12.05 -24.66 -6.06
N GLY A 57 -12.87 -23.72 -6.52
CA GLY A 57 -14.33 -23.74 -6.35
C GLY A 57 -14.77 -23.56 -4.89
N GLN A 58 -13.91 -23.00 -4.03
CA GLN A 58 -14.21 -22.74 -2.62
C GLN A 58 -14.88 -21.38 -2.46
N ALA A 59 -15.75 -21.25 -1.46
CA ALA A 59 -16.24 -19.95 -1.04
C ALA A 59 -15.11 -19.16 -0.35
N TYR A 60 -15.01 -17.87 -0.66
CA TYR A 60 -14.08 -16.94 -0.04
C TYR A 60 -14.80 -15.66 0.35
N VAL A 61 -14.54 -15.20 1.56
CA VAL A 61 -15.02 -13.93 2.09
C VAL A 61 -13.82 -13.00 2.18
N SER A 62 -13.94 -11.85 1.53
CA SER A 62 -12.88 -10.83 1.54
C SER A 62 -12.74 -10.23 2.95
N ILE A 63 -11.51 -9.91 3.34
CA ILE A 63 -11.27 -9.16 4.59
C ILE A 63 -11.85 -7.74 4.55
N PHE A 64 -12.14 -7.25 3.34
CA PHE A 64 -12.76 -5.95 3.08
C PHE A 64 -14.28 -6.07 2.92
N GLU A 65 -14.89 -7.23 3.19
CA GLU A 65 -16.34 -7.38 3.15
C GLU A 65 -17.01 -6.36 4.10
N GLY A 66 -17.87 -5.51 3.54
CA GLY A 66 -18.52 -4.42 4.28
C GLY A 66 -17.68 -3.15 4.45
N HIS A 67 -16.41 -3.17 4.02
CA HIS A 67 -15.43 -2.08 4.14
C HIS A 67 -14.60 -1.91 2.85
N GLU A 68 -15.28 -1.87 1.72
CA GLU A 68 -14.66 -1.76 0.40
C GLU A 68 -13.85 -0.45 0.25
N GLU A 69 -14.27 0.60 0.95
CA GLU A 69 -13.57 1.89 1.04
C GLU A 69 -12.15 1.78 1.61
N CYS A 70 -11.86 0.73 2.40
CA CYS A 70 -10.56 0.50 2.99
C CYS A 70 -9.57 -0.21 2.04
N ARG A 71 -10.02 -0.66 0.86
CA ARG A 71 -9.13 -1.25 -0.13
C ARG A 71 -8.16 -0.22 -0.68
N TRP A 72 -6.89 -0.62 -0.80
CA TRP A 72 -5.86 0.23 -1.38
C TRP A 72 -6.24 0.73 -2.80
N SER A 73 -6.94 -0.06 -3.62
CA SER A 73 -7.42 0.38 -4.93
C SER A 73 -8.36 1.58 -4.87
N GLU A 74 -9.17 1.69 -3.80
CA GLU A 74 -10.22 2.68 -3.65
C GLU A 74 -9.68 3.98 -3.07
N TRP A 75 -9.02 3.94 -1.91
CA TRP A 75 -8.63 5.16 -1.21
C TRP A 75 -7.34 5.80 -1.71
N LYS A 76 -6.47 5.08 -2.45
CA LYS A 76 -5.20 5.67 -2.96
C LYS A 76 -5.40 6.88 -3.89
N HIS A 77 -6.60 7.05 -4.42
CA HIS A 77 -6.99 8.15 -5.30
C HIS A 77 -7.65 9.31 -4.56
N LYS A 78 -7.95 9.13 -3.27
CA LYS A 78 -8.58 10.14 -2.43
C LYS A 78 -7.53 11.14 -1.95
N PRO A 79 -7.89 12.43 -1.84
CA PRO A 79 -7.06 13.39 -1.13
C PRO A 79 -6.95 12.99 0.35
N ALA A 80 -5.92 13.45 1.04
CA ALA A 80 -5.63 13.05 2.42
C ALA A 80 -6.78 13.39 3.39
N GLU A 81 -7.57 14.41 3.06
CA GLU A 81 -8.74 14.85 3.82
C GLU A 81 -9.96 13.93 3.67
N GLU A 82 -9.99 13.09 2.63
CA GLU A 82 -11.08 12.16 2.32
C GLU A 82 -10.70 10.69 2.51
N MET A 83 -9.44 10.40 2.86
CA MET A 83 -9.02 9.09 3.36
C MET A 83 -9.53 8.89 4.79
#